data_AF-A0AAW6LIQ6-F1
#
_entry.id   AF-A0AAW6LIQ6-F1
#
_cell.length_a   1.000
_cell.length_b   1.000
_cell.length_c   1.000
_cell.angle_alpha   90.00
_cell.angle_beta   90.00
_cell.angle_gamma   90.00
#
_symmetry.space_group_name_H-M   'P 1'
#
loop_
_entity.id
_entity.type
_entity.pdbx_description
1 polymer ?
#
loop_
_entity_poly.entity_id
_entity_poly.type
_entity_poly.pdbx_seq_one_letter_code
_entity_poly.pdbx_strand_id
1 'polypeptide(L)'
;MSGGNGYGDIFAGHTRKQKRVTPEVAAERDLVVEDAATGFCGAVVGFERTYDGDFVRLEDGRSRTRLFAMREAAFLIDGAPVTLVRPAPKPVSTKPARSASGSTRVEGLRARTALPSRIWVEGVHDAALVERVWGHDLRVEGVVVEHLEGLDNLGERLAEFGPGPGRRVGVLVDHLVTGSKETQLTQGLGPDVLVTGHPYIDVWEAVRPKSVGIASWPKIPRGEDWKTGICRELGWGTPQEGWRRVYNSVESFRDLEAPLIGAVEQLVDFVTEPN
;
A
#
# COMPACT_ATOMS: atom_id res chain seq x y z
N MET A 1 77.69 36.70 -15.31
CA MET A 1 77.32 35.39 -15.87
C MET A 1 77.39 34.41 -14.71
N SER A 2 76.25 34.15 -14.07
CA SER A 2 76.17 33.40 -12.82
C SER A 2 75.69 31.98 -13.11
N GLY A 3 76.42 31.00 -12.57
CA GLY A 3 76.17 29.57 -12.71
C GLY A 3 74.83 29.16 -12.11
N GLY A 4 74.01 28.51 -12.94
CA GLY A 4 72.72 27.94 -12.54
C GLY A 4 72.92 26.70 -11.69
N ASN A 5 72.35 26.75 -10.48
CA ASN A 5 72.41 25.76 -9.43
C ASN A 5 71.61 24.49 -9.83
N GLY A 6 72.30 23.48 -10.35
CA GLY A 6 71.74 22.17 -10.66
C GLY A 6 71.79 21.24 -9.46
N TYR A 7 70.92 21.45 -8.46
CA TYR A 7 70.67 20.48 -7.40
C TYR A 7 69.17 20.20 -7.36
N GLY A 8 68.77 19.06 -7.93
CA GLY A 8 67.43 18.52 -7.80
C GLY A 8 67.10 18.26 -6.33
N ASP A 9 65.85 18.46 -5.96
CA ASP A 9 65.34 18.30 -4.59
C ASP A 9 65.56 16.86 -4.09
N ILE A 10 66.57 16.72 -3.23
CA ILE A 10 67.01 15.45 -2.64
C ILE A 10 66.02 14.95 -1.56
N PHE A 11 65.02 15.77 -1.18
CA PHE A 11 63.97 15.42 -0.22
C PHE A 11 62.67 14.95 -0.89
N ALA A 12 62.59 14.97 -2.22
CA ALA A 12 61.53 14.32 -2.96
C ALA A 12 61.73 12.79 -2.88
N GLY A 13 61.22 12.18 -1.81
CA GLY A 13 61.28 10.74 -1.58
C GLY A 13 60.87 9.93 -2.81
N HIS A 14 61.59 8.84 -3.07
CA HIS A 14 61.41 7.99 -4.24
C HIS A 14 59.92 7.65 -4.52
N THR A 15 59.47 7.89 -5.75
CA THR A 15 58.15 7.46 -6.30
C THR A 15 57.86 5.97 -6.14
N ARG A 16 58.88 5.17 -5.77
CA ARG A 16 58.81 3.73 -5.52
C ARG A 16 58.17 3.35 -4.17
N LYS A 17 57.73 4.31 -3.35
CA LYS A 17 57.11 4.09 -2.02
C LYS A 17 55.64 4.50 -1.90
N GLN A 18 54.93 4.83 -2.99
CA GLN A 18 53.47 4.98 -2.90
C GLN A 18 52.82 3.59 -2.74
N LYS A 19 52.26 3.31 -1.55
CA LYS A 19 51.44 2.12 -1.31
C LYS A 19 50.27 2.19 -2.29
N ARG A 20 50.25 1.27 -3.27
CA ARG A 20 49.17 1.21 -4.27
C ARG A 20 47.89 0.89 -3.50
N VAL A 21 46.94 1.82 -3.48
CA VAL A 21 45.66 1.64 -2.79
C VAL A 21 44.89 0.57 -3.55
N THR A 22 44.60 -0.54 -2.88
CA THR A 22 43.78 -1.62 -3.45
C THR A 22 42.32 -1.17 -3.46
N PRO A 23 41.58 -1.29 -4.59
CA PRO A 23 40.17 -0.91 -4.63
C PRO A 23 39.35 -1.76 -3.67
N GLU A 24 38.48 -1.10 -2.90
CA GLU A 24 37.48 -1.75 -2.07
C GLU A 24 36.24 -2.07 -2.91
N VAL A 25 35.75 -3.31 -2.81
CA VAL A 25 34.57 -3.79 -3.54
C VAL A 25 33.59 -4.38 -2.54
N ALA A 26 32.33 -3.93 -2.58
CA ALA A 26 31.27 -4.52 -1.77
C ALA A 26 31.05 -5.96 -2.22
N ALA A 27 31.14 -6.90 -1.29
CA ALA A 27 30.89 -8.31 -1.56
C ALA A 27 29.37 -8.55 -1.70
N GLU A 28 28.79 -8.13 -2.81
CA GLU A 28 27.39 -8.38 -3.10
C GLU A 28 27.16 -9.88 -3.36
N ARG A 29 25.95 -10.37 -3.07
CA ARG A 29 25.59 -11.76 -3.39
C ARG A 29 25.76 -12.00 -4.89
N ASP A 30 26.25 -13.19 -5.23
CA ASP A 30 26.54 -13.64 -6.60
C ASP A 30 27.74 -12.93 -7.27
N LEU A 31 28.44 -12.02 -6.58
CA LEU A 31 29.73 -11.49 -7.02
C LEU A 31 30.75 -12.64 -7.08
N VAL A 32 31.39 -12.84 -8.22
CA VAL A 32 32.42 -13.88 -8.40
C VAL A 32 33.79 -13.27 -8.13
N VAL A 33 34.54 -13.91 -7.23
CA VAL A 33 35.87 -13.48 -6.81
C VAL A 33 36.79 -14.69 -6.68
N GLU A 34 38.09 -14.45 -6.81
CA GLU A 34 39.12 -15.46 -6.56
C GLU A 34 39.92 -15.11 -5.31
N ASP A 35 40.14 -16.07 -4.41
CA ASP A 35 41.07 -15.88 -3.28
C ASP A 35 42.52 -15.93 -3.77
N ALA A 36 43.28 -14.85 -3.56
CA ALA A 36 44.62 -14.69 -4.10
C ALA A 36 45.66 -15.67 -3.52
N ALA A 37 45.40 -16.22 -2.34
CA ALA A 37 46.31 -17.15 -1.67
C ALA A 37 46.13 -18.60 -2.13
N THR A 38 44.89 -19.01 -2.39
CA THR A 38 44.53 -20.40 -2.70
C THR A 38 44.10 -20.63 -4.13
N GLY A 39 43.82 -19.57 -4.90
CA GLY A 39 43.27 -19.63 -6.26
C GLY A 39 41.82 -20.14 -6.29
N PHE A 40 41.12 -20.13 -5.16
CA PHE A 40 39.73 -20.59 -5.09
C PHE A 40 38.80 -19.51 -5.67
N CYS A 41 38.17 -19.82 -6.80
CA CYS A 41 37.21 -18.95 -7.46
C CYS A 41 35.77 -19.38 -7.17
N GLY A 42 34.93 -18.44 -6.72
CA GLY A 42 33.54 -18.72 -6.39
C GLY A 42 32.68 -17.46 -6.22
N ALA A 43 31.37 -17.66 -6.23
CA ALA A 43 30.37 -16.62 -6.02
C ALA A 43 30.12 -16.38 -4.53
N VAL A 44 29.94 -15.12 -4.14
CA VAL A 44 29.56 -14.74 -2.77
C VAL A 44 28.16 -15.25 -2.45
N VAL A 45 28.05 -16.15 -1.49
CA VAL A 45 26.77 -16.72 -1.04
C VAL A 45 26.39 -16.32 0.39
N GLY A 46 27.31 -15.72 1.13
CA GLY A 46 27.02 -15.26 2.50
C GLY A 46 28.22 -14.69 3.22
N PHE A 47 27.97 -14.25 4.46
CA PHE A 47 28.95 -13.66 5.36
C PHE A 47 28.89 -14.31 6.72
N GLU A 48 30.04 -14.42 7.35
CA GLU A 48 30.17 -14.91 8.71
C GLU A 48 31.04 -13.96 9.51
N ARG A 49 30.58 -13.59 10.71
CA ARG A 49 31.40 -12.85 11.67
C ARG A 49 31.92 -13.86 12.67
N THR A 50 33.23 -14.01 12.73
CA THR A 50 33.89 -14.81 13.77
C THR A 50 34.63 -13.87 14.73
N TYR A 51 35.20 -14.44 15.80
CA TYR A 51 36.04 -13.68 16.73
C TYR A 51 37.30 -13.09 16.05
N ASP A 52 37.73 -13.68 14.93
CA ASP A 52 38.90 -13.27 14.16
C ASP A 52 38.58 -12.26 13.02
N GLY A 53 37.32 -11.86 12.86
CA GLY A 53 36.92 -10.81 11.93
C GLY A 53 35.79 -11.19 10.96
N ASP A 54 35.71 -10.47 9.85
CA ASP A 54 34.75 -10.71 8.78
C ASP A 54 35.23 -11.80 7.82
N PHE A 55 34.35 -12.74 7.50
CA PHE A 55 34.56 -13.79 6.52
C PHE A 55 33.49 -13.74 5.45
N VAL A 56 33.90 -13.98 4.21
CA VAL A 56 33.01 -14.17 3.07
C VAL A 56 32.93 -15.66 2.75
N ARG A 57 31.70 -16.14 2.50
CA ARG A 57 31.45 -17.51 2.03
C ARG A 57 31.36 -17.49 0.52
N LEU A 58 32.26 -18.24 -0.13
CA LEU A 58 32.29 -18.41 -1.57
C LEU A 58 31.84 -19.82 -1.96
N GLU A 59 31.07 -19.92 -3.03
CA GLU A 59 30.63 -21.18 -3.64
C GLU A 59 31.25 -21.35 -5.03
N ASP A 60 31.93 -22.46 -5.28
CA ASP A 60 32.48 -22.78 -6.60
C ASP A 60 31.42 -23.39 -7.55
N GLY A 61 31.76 -23.53 -8.83
CA GLY A 61 30.87 -24.14 -9.84
C GLY A 61 30.53 -25.62 -9.61
N ARG A 62 31.07 -26.27 -8.56
CA ARG A 62 30.73 -27.62 -8.12
C ARG A 62 29.95 -27.60 -6.79
N SER A 63 29.39 -26.45 -6.42
CA SER A 63 28.63 -26.20 -5.19
C SER A 63 29.41 -26.47 -3.90
N ARG A 64 30.75 -26.40 -3.94
CA ARG A 64 31.57 -26.47 -2.72
C ARG A 64 31.68 -25.08 -2.12
N THR A 65 31.36 -24.98 -0.84
CA THR A 65 31.44 -23.70 -0.11
C THR A 65 32.67 -23.64 0.80
N ARG A 66 33.33 -22.48 0.83
CA ARG A 66 34.48 -22.21 1.71
C ARG A 66 34.42 -20.79 2.27
N LEU A 67 34.96 -20.62 3.47
CA LEU A 67 35.07 -19.32 4.14
C LEU A 67 36.46 -18.73 3.92
N PHE A 68 36.52 -17.45 3.58
CA PHE A 68 37.74 -16.69 3.39
C PHE A 68 37.70 -15.41 4.20
N ALA A 69 38.81 -15.08 4.87
CA ALA A 69 38.90 -13.86 5.68
C ALA A 69 38.93 -12.63 4.78
N MET A 70 38.11 -11.63 5.08
CA MET A 70 38.00 -10.38 4.32
C MET A 70 39.17 -9.44 4.66
N ARG A 71 40.38 -9.78 4.23
CA ARG A 71 41.62 -9.02 4.46
C ARG A 71 41.94 -8.07 3.29
N GLU A 72 42.76 -7.05 3.54
CA GLU A 72 43.25 -6.11 2.52
C GLU A 72 43.91 -6.89 1.36
N ALA A 73 43.47 -6.63 0.12
CA ALA A 73 43.99 -7.23 -1.12
C ALA A 73 43.98 -8.76 -1.18
N ALA A 74 43.10 -9.43 -0.42
CA ALA A 74 43.06 -10.89 -0.36
C ALA A 74 42.34 -11.56 -1.55
N PHE A 75 41.61 -10.79 -2.36
CA PHE A 75 40.80 -11.32 -3.46
C PHE A 75 41.22 -10.72 -4.79
N LEU A 76 40.88 -11.41 -5.88
CA LEU A 76 41.04 -10.96 -7.25
C LEU A 76 39.67 -10.87 -7.93
N ILE A 77 39.47 -9.82 -8.72
CA ILE A 77 38.40 -9.71 -9.71
C ILE A 77 39.09 -9.48 -11.05
N ASP A 78 38.81 -10.33 -12.04
CA ASP A 78 39.46 -10.30 -13.35
C ASP A 78 41.01 -10.25 -13.27
N GLY A 79 41.57 -10.94 -12.27
CA GLY A 79 43.01 -10.98 -12.01
C GLY A 79 43.60 -9.74 -11.32
N ALA A 80 42.79 -8.72 -11.02
CA ALA A 80 43.22 -7.53 -10.29
C ALA A 80 42.91 -7.66 -8.79
N PRO A 81 43.87 -7.32 -7.89
CA PRO A 81 43.64 -7.40 -6.45
C PRO A 81 42.58 -6.42 -5.98
N VAL A 82 41.67 -6.89 -5.12
CA VAL A 82 40.60 -6.14 -4.49
C VAL A 82 40.52 -6.47 -2.99
N THR A 83 40.04 -5.51 -2.21
CA THR A 83 39.66 -5.71 -0.81
C THR A 83 38.15 -5.85 -0.74
N LEU A 84 37.64 -6.99 -0.30
CA LEU A 84 36.20 -7.15 -0.12
C LEU A 84 35.73 -6.48 1.16
N VAL A 85 34.67 -5.68 1.06
CA VAL A 85 34.00 -5.04 2.20
C VAL A 85 32.55 -5.53 2.30
N ARG A 86 32.00 -5.52 3.52
CA ARG A 86 30.61 -5.92 3.73
C ARG A 86 29.67 -4.94 3.00
N PRO A 87 28.65 -5.42 2.26
CA PRO A 87 27.67 -4.52 1.64
C PRO A 87 27.02 -3.61 2.67
N ALA A 88 26.92 -2.32 2.37
CA ALA A 88 26.13 -1.40 3.18
C ALA A 88 24.67 -1.87 3.20
N PRO A 89 23.97 -1.78 4.35
CA PRO A 89 22.55 -2.09 4.39
C PRO A 89 21.82 -1.18 3.39
N LYS A 90 21.07 -1.78 2.45
CA LYS A 90 20.23 -1.01 1.53
C LYS A 90 19.27 -0.15 2.37
N PRO A 91 19.14 1.17 2.09
CA PRO A 91 18.15 1.98 2.76
C PRO A 91 16.77 1.37 2.50
N VAL A 92 16.09 0.95 3.57
CA VAL A 92 14.71 0.50 3.50
C VAL A 92 13.90 1.72 3.06
N SER A 93 13.22 1.64 1.92
CA SER A 93 12.46 2.78 1.42
C SER A 93 11.35 3.11 2.42
N THR A 94 11.47 4.23 3.13
CA THR A 94 10.45 4.76 4.04
C THR A 94 9.33 5.44 3.25
N LYS A 95 8.76 4.74 2.26
CA LYS A 95 7.50 5.24 1.68
C LYS A 95 6.48 5.27 2.82
N PRO A 96 5.79 6.40 3.05
CA PRO A 96 4.70 6.43 4.02
C PRO A 96 3.73 5.31 3.66
N ALA A 97 3.43 4.44 4.62
CA ALA A 97 2.42 3.42 4.43
C ALA A 97 1.11 4.13 4.06
N ARG A 98 0.40 3.62 3.05
CA ARG A 98 -0.90 4.15 2.63
C ARG A 98 -2.02 3.31 3.26
N SER A 99 -3.16 3.94 3.56
CA SER A 99 -4.39 3.23 3.92
C SER A 99 -5.02 2.56 2.69
N ALA A 100 -6.07 1.76 2.90
CA ALA A 100 -6.84 1.16 1.81
C ALA A 100 -7.58 2.21 0.97
N SER A 101 -7.95 3.37 1.53
CA SER A 101 -8.49 4.53 0.81
C SER A 101 -7.43 5.32 0.04
N GLY A 102 -6.14 5.08 0.33
CA GLY A 102 -5.01 5.75 -0.33
C GLY A 102 -4.47 6.97 0.41
N SER A 103 -5.01 7.31 1.58
CA SER A 103 -4.47 8.35 2.46
C SER A 103 -3.13 7.92 3.10
N THR A 104 -2.46 8.85 3.79
CA THR A 104 -1.29 8.52 4.60
C THR A 104 -1.74 7.77 5.85
N ARG A 105 -1.24 6.55 6.04
CA ARG A 105 -1.57 5.73 7.21
C ARG A 105 -1.02 6.38 8.47
N VAL A 106 -1.88 6.49 9.48
CA VAL A 106 -1.53 6.97 10.81
C VAL A 106 -1.27 5.77 11.70
N GLU A 107 -0.05 5.63 12.20
CA GLU A 107 0.32 4.57 13.13
C GLU A 107 0.07 4.99 14.59
N GLY A 108 -0.14 4.01 15.47
CA GLY A 108 -0.31 4.27 16.91
C GLY A 108 -1.62 4.96 17.28
N LEU A 109 -2.68 4.78 16.48
CA LEU A 109 -3.99 5.36 16.76
C LEU A 109 -4.47 4.93 18.16
N ARG A 110 -4.80 5.90 19.01
CA ARG A 110 -5.52 5.66 20.27
C ARG A 110 -7.02 5.73 20.02
N ALA A 111 -7.79 5.02 20.83
CA ALA A 111 -9.25 5.17 20.81
C ALA A 111 -9.62 6.65 21.00
N ARG A 112 -10.49 7.16 20.12
CA ARG A 112 -11.02 8.53 20.15
C ARG A 112 -12.52 8.47 20.40
N THR A 113 -13.06 9.52 21.04
CA THR A 113 -14.51 9.73 21.11
C THR A 113 -15.04 9.98 19.70
N ALA A 114 -16.14 9.32 19.35
CA ALA A 114 -16.80 9.55 18.08
C ALA A 114 -17.26 11.02 17.95
N LEU A 115 -17.14 11.57 16.75
CA LEU A 115 -17.74 12.85 16.40
C LEU A 115 -19.25 12.80 16.62
N PRO A 116 -19.93 13.95 16.78
CA PRO A 116 -21.39 13.97 16.77
C PRO A 116 -21.98 13.55 15.43
N SER A 117 -21.28 13.83 14.33
CA SER A 117 -21.71 13.52 12.95
C SER A 117 -21.70 12.02 12.62
N ARG A 118 -22.50 11.62 11.63
CA ARG A 118 -22.65 10.23 11.18
C ARG A 118 -22.63 10.10 9.66
N ILE A 119 -22.11 8.97 9.19
CA ILE A 119 -22.40 8.48 7.83
C ILE A 119 -23.43 7.36 7.96
N TRP A 120 -24.49 7.45 7.19
CA TRP A 120 -25.53 6.45 7.07
C TRP A 120 -25.44 5.78 5.72
N VAL A 121 -25.61 4.47 5.70
CA VAL A 121 -25.62 3.68 4.47
C VAL A 121 -26.90 2.87 4.38
N GLU A 122 -27.32 2.52 3.17
CA GLU A 122 -28.57 1.80 2.97
C GLU A 122 -28.55 0.40 3.59
N GLY A 123 -27.50 -0.38 3.30
CA GLY A 123 -27.40 -1.78 3.68
C GLY A 123 -26.11 -2.15 4.42
N VAL A 124 -26.07 -3.42 4.87
CA VAL A 124 -24.92 -3.98 5.59
C VAL A 124 -23.71 -4.22 4.68
N HIS A 125 -23.93 -4.43 3.38
CA HIS A 125 -22.85 -4.62 2.41
C HIS A 125 -22.10 -3.30 2.16
N ASP A 126 -22.83 -2.19 2.09
CA ASP A 126 -22.29 -0.85 2.02
C ASP A 126 -21.42 -0.54 3.22
N ALA A 127 -21.96 -0.76 4.43
CA ALA A 127 -21.25 -0.54 5.68
C ALA A 127 -19.95 -1.34 5.71
N ALA A 128 -20.00 -2.59 5.26
CA ALA A 128 -18.84 -3.47 5.21
C ALA A 128 -17.80 -3.01 4.18
N LEU A 129 -18.18 -2.54 2.99
CA LEU A 129 -17.24 -2.00 2.01
C LEU A 129 -16.64 -0.67 2.46
N VAL A 130 -17.45 0.20 3.05
CA VAL A 130 -16.99 1.47 3.64
C VAL A 130 -15.96 1.19 4.73
N GLU A 131 -16.25 0.25 5.63
CA GLU A 131 -15.33 -0.18 6.67
C GLU A 131 -14.04 -0.79 6.08
N ARG A 132 -14.14 -1.64 5.07
CA ARG A 132 -12.99 -2.30 4.41
C ARG A 132 -11.99 -1.27 3.85
N VAL A 133 -12.49 -0.23 3.19
CA VAL A 133 -11.66 0.69 2.41
C VAL A 133 -11.34 1.98 3.18
N TRP A 134 -12.31 2.56 3.87
CA TRP A 134 -12.18 3.84 4.59
C TRP A 134 -12.17 3.69 6.11
N GLY A 135 -12.38 2.50 6.67
CA GLY A 135 -12.48 2.31 8.11
C GLY A 135 -11.26 2.80 8.90
N HIS A 136 -10.06 2.78 8.31
CA HIS A 136 -8.88 3.39 8.93
C HIS A 136 -9.06 4.91 9.09
N ASP A 137 -9.38 5.60 8.00
CA ASP A 137 -9.55 7.05 7.94
C ASP A 137 -10.70 7.52 8.81
N LEU A 138 -11.83 6.81 8.78
CA LEU A 138 -12.99 7.12 9.60
C LEU A 138 -12.66 7.02 11.09
N ARG A 139 -11.82 6.07 11.51
CA ARG A 139 -11.33 6.00 12.90
C ARG A 139 -10.37 7.12 13.25
N VAL A 140 -9.54 7.57 12.31
CA VAL A 140 -8.67 8.74 12.51
C VAL A 140 -9.52 9.95 12.83
N GLU A 141 -10.58 10.18 12.06
CA GLU A 141 -11.49 11.31 12.22
C GLU A 141 -12.52 11.14 13.35
N GLY A 142 -12.79 9.90 13.78
CA GLY A 142 -13.83 9.58 14.75
C GLY A 142 -15.23 9.56 14.15
N VAL A 143 -15.36 9.36 12.84
CA VAL A 143 -16.65 9.23 12.15
C VAL A 143 -17.20 7.82 12.32
N VAL A 144 -18.50 7.71 12.61
CA VAL A 144 -19.21 6.43 12.74
C VAL A 144 -20.11 6.21 11.54
N VAL A 145 -20.13 4.96 11.06
CA VAL A 145 -21.01 4.49 9.98
C VAL A 145 -22.12 3.64 10.57
N GLU A 146 -23.37 3.93 10.22
CA GLU A 146 -24.56 3.17 10.65
C GLU A 146 -25.40 2.78 9.41
N HIS A 147 -26.07 1.62 9.43
CA HIS A 147 -26.98 1.24 8.34
C HIS A 147 -28.42 1.67 8.65
N LEU A 148 -29.20 2.04 7.63
CA LEU A 148 -30.58 2.53 7.76
C LEU A 148 -31.65 1.45 7.63
N GLU A 149 -31.28 0.24 7.22
CA GLU A 149 -32.25 -0.83 6.87
C GLU A 149 -33.23 -0.38 5.76
N GLY A 150 -32.70 0.37 4.79
CA GLY A 150 -33.47 0.97 3.70
C GLY A 150 -33.76 2.47 3.90
N LEU A 151 -33.87 3.18 2.78
CA LEU A 151 -34.01 4.64 2.77
C LEU A 151 -35.38 5.13 3.25
N ASP A 152 -36.39 4.26 3.30
CA ASP A 152 -37.73 4.61 3.79
C ASP A 152 -37.72 5.08 5.26
N ASN A 153 -36.71 4.67 6.05
CA ASN A 153 -36.53 5.07 7.44
C ASN A 153 -35.81 6.42 7.63
N LEU A 154 -35.34 7.05 6.54
CA LEU A 154 -34.48 8.24 6.61
C LEU A 154 -35.14 9.38 7.39
N GLY A 155 -36.41 9.69 7.11
CA GLY A 155 -37.10 10.83 7.73
C GLY A 155 -37.23 10.69 9.25
N GLU A 156 -37.64 9.51 9.73
CA GLU A 156 -37.76 9.23 11.16
C GLU A 156 -36.38 9.28 11.86
N ARG A 157 -35.37 8.67 11.26
CA ARG A 157 -34.00 8.65 11.78
C ARG A 157 -33.40 10.06 11.84
N LEU A 158 -33.64 10.89 10.84
CA LEU A 158 -33.23 12.30 10.85
C LEU A 158 -33.95 13.09 11.96
N ALA A 159 -35.24 12.85 12.19
CA ALA A 159 -35.98 13.51 13.25
C ALA A 159 -35.48 13.11 14.65
N GLU A 160 -35.19 11.82 14.85
CA GLU A 160 -34.61 11.30 16.10
C GLU A 160 -33.19 11.85 16.31
N PHE A 161 -32.38 11.83 15.25
CA PHE A 161 -31.02 12.31 15.33
C PHE A 161 -31.03 13.80 15.62
N GLY A 162 -31.65 14.64 14.79
CA GLY A 162 -31.64 16.10 14.88
C GLY A 162 -30.36 16.74 14.33
N PRO A 163 -30.07 16.64 13.01
CA PRO A 163 -28.90 17.25 12.40
C PRO A 163 -28.82 18.75 12.66
N GLY A 164 -27.60 19.27 12.78
CA GLY A 164 -27.34 20.68 13.00
C GLY A 164 -25.86 21.03 12.85
N PRO A 165 -25.47 22.30 13.10
CA PRO A 165 -24.09 22.73 13.02
C PRO A 165 -23.17 21.88 13.92
N GLY A 166 -22.11 21.31 13.35
CA GLY A 166 -21.19 20.39 14.03
C GLY A 166 -21.73 18.98 14.30
N ARG A 167 -22.92 18.67 13.78
CA ARG A 167 -23.60 17.39 13.96
C ARG A 167 -24.36 17.02 12.68
N ARG A 168 -23.59 16.68 11.66
CA ARG A 168 -24.07 16.46 10.31
C ARG A 168 -24.38 14.99 10.03
N VAL A 169 -25.23 14.73 9.05
CA VAL A 169 -25.53 13.38 8.55
C VAL A 169 -25.19 13.30 7.08
N GLY A 170 -24.21 12.46 6.75
CA GLY A 170 -23.98 12.01 5.38
C GLY A 170 -24.78 10.75 5.11
N VAL A 171 -25.43 10.61 3.95
CA VAL A 171 -26.17 9.42 3.55
C VAL A 171 -25.62 8.91 2.22
N LEU A 172 -25.21 7.64 2.18
CA LEU A 172 -24.82 6.93 0.97
C LEU A 172 -25.99 6.04 0.52
N VAL A 173 -26.41 6.20 -0.73
CA VAL A 173 -27.58 5.51 -1.29
C VAL A 173 -27.21 4.74 -2.56
N ASP A 174 -27.75 3.54 -2.70
CA ASP A 174 -27.59 2.75 -3.91
C ASP A 174 -28.54 3.26 -5.01
N HIS A 175 -28.16 3.04 -6.27
CA HIS A 175 -28.98 3.35 -7.44
C HIS A 175 -29.56 4.78 -7.48
N LEU A 176 -28.79 5.76 -7.00
CA LEU A 176 -29.22 7.16 -6.97
C LEU A 176 -29.19 7.77 -8.40
N VAL A 177 -30.29 7.58 -9.13
CA VAL A 177 -30.49 8.05 -10.50
C VAL A 177 -31.66 9.02 -10.53
N THR A 178 -31.52 10.12 -11.27
CA THR A 178 -32.56 11.15 -11.39
C THR A 178 -33.92 10.55 -11.74
N GLY A 179 -34.92 10.85 -10.91
CA GLY A 179 -36.30 10.36 -11.09
C GLY A 179 -36.60 9.01 -10.42
N SER A 180 -35.64 8.43 -9.70
CA SER A 180 -35.86 7.24 -8.86
C SER A 180 -36.67 7.57 -7.59
N LYS A 181 -37.18 6.55 -6.91
CA LYS A 181 -37.88 6.67 -5.62
C LYS A 181 -36.97 7.33 -4.58
N GLU A 182 -35.70 6.94 -4.60
CA GLU A 182 -34.64 7.39 -3.70
C GLU A 182 -34.35 8.89 -3.88
N THR A 183 -34.40 9.38 -5.13
CA THR A 183 -34.28 10.82 -5.41
C THR A 183 -35.44 11.62 -4.82
N GLN A 184 -36.64 11.04 -4.67
CA GLN A 184 -37.77 11.74 -4.05
C GLN A 184 -37.65 11.79 -2.53
N LEU A 185 -37.18 10.70 -1.91
CA LEU A 185 -36.99 10.59 -0.45
C LEU A 185 -35.90 11.52 0.10
N THR A 186 -35.09 12.10 -0.78
CA THR A 186 -33.88 12.88 -0.43
C THR A 186 -34.04 14.38 -0.73
N GLN A 187 -35.24 14.81 -1.16
CA GLN A 187 -35.56 16.20 -1.40
C GLN A 187 -35.92 16.95 -0.11
N GLY A 188 -35.59 18.24 -0.07
CA GLY A 188 -36.00 19.13 1.02
C GLY A 188 -35.28 18.88 2.35
N LEU A 189 -34.15 18.17 2.32
CA LEU A 189 -33.31 17.97 3.50
C LEU A 189 -32.60 19.29 3.86
N GLY A 190 -32.45 19.55 5.16
CA GLY A 190 -31.76 20.74 5.67
C GLY A 190 -30.27 20.76 5.33
N PRO A 191 -29.57 21.88 5.56
CA PRO A 191 -28.17 22.06 5.16
C PRO A 191 -27.19 21.11 5.86
N ASP A 192 -27.57 20.55 7.01
CA ASP A 192 -26.75 19.63 7.80
C ASP A 192 -26.91 18.15 7.40
N VAL A 193 -27.58 17.90 6.26
CA VAL A 193 -27.74 16.57 5.67
C VAL A 193 -27.28 16.57 4.22
N LEU A 194 -26.33 15.68 3.90
CA LEU A 194 -25.86 15.46 2.53
C LEU A 194 -26.20 14.05 2.10
N VAL A 195 -26.87 13.92 0.96
CA VAL A 195 -27.11 12.62 0.32
C VAL A 195 -26.23 12.51 -0.91
N THR A 196 -25.46 11.43 -0.97
CA THR A 196 -24.71 11.01 -2.15
C THR A 196 -25.12 9.60 -2.51
N GLY A 197 -24.65 9.11 -3.66
CA GLY A 197 -24.92 7.75 -4.06
C GLY A 197 -24.16 7.39 -5.32
N HIS A 198 -24.43 6.19 -5.82
CA HIS A 198 -23.83 5.69 -7.05
C HIS A 198 -24.90 5.16 -8.01
N PRO A 199 -24.59 5.10 -9.32
CA PRO A 199 -25.58 4.72 -10.33
C PRO A 199 -25.87 3.21 -10.37
N TYR A 200 -25.18 2.41 -9.57
CA TYR A 200 -25.27 0.95 -9.57
C TYR A 200 -26.51 0.44 -8.86
N ILE A 201 -27.02 -0.71 -9.30
CA ILE A 201 -28.23 -1.32 -8.73
C ILE A 201 -27.99 -1.76 -7.28
N ASP A 202 -26.77 -2.22 -6.99
CA ASP A 202 -26.32 -2.65 -5.67
C ASP A 202 -24.82 -2.37 -5.54
N VAL A 203 -24.35 -2.14 -4.32
CA VAL A 203 -22.94 -1.91 -4.02
C VAL A 203 -21.98 -2.98 -4.55
N TRP A 204 -22.44 -4.22 -4.79
CA TRP A 204 -21.62 -5.25 -5.46
C TRP A 204 -21.11 -4.77 -6.81
N GLU A 205 -21.97 -4.13 -7.60
CA GLU A 205 -21.64 -3.64 -8.94
C GLU A 205 -20.65 -2.45 -8.91
N ALA A 206 -20.50 -1.80 -7.75
CA ALA A 206 -19.47 -0.79 -7.52
C ALA A 206 -18.05 -1.38 -7.40
N VAL A 207 -17.90 -2.70 -7.23
CA VAL A 207 -16.60 -3.38 -7.28
C VAL A 207 -16.21 -3.63 -8.74
N ARG A 208 -14.97 -3.32 -9.10
CA ARG A 208 -14.48 -3.49 -10.47
C ARG A 208 -14.56 -4.96 -10.89
N PRO A 209 -15.09 -5.27 -12.09
CA PRO A 209 -15.16 -6.64 -12.60
C PRO A 209 -13.83 -7.41 -12.53
N LYS A 210 -12.72 -6.74 -12.83
CA LYS A 210 -11.39 -7.35 -12.77
C LYS A 210 -11.02 -7.86 -11.37
N SER A 211 -11.46 -7.16 -10.31
CA SER A 211 -11.11 -7.47 -8.93
C SER A 211 -11.78 -8.78 -8.50
N VAL A 212 -13.04 -8.99 -8.91
CA VAL A 212 -13.80 -10.24 -8.67
C VAL A 212 -13.53 -11.35 -9.71
N GLY A 213 -12.67 -11.08 -10.70
CA GLY A 213 -12.27 -12.03 -11.74
C GLY A 213 -13.34 -12.30 -12.81
N ILE A 214 -14.17 -11.31 -13.14
CA ILE A 214 -15.16 -11.40 -14.22
C ILE A 214 -14.89 -10.37 -15.32
N ALA A 215 -15.35 -10.64 -16.54
CA ALA A 215 -15.19 -9.71 -17.66
C ALA A 215 -16.05 -8.45 -17.48
N SER A 216 -17.28 -8.61 -17.02
CA SER A 216 -18.24 -7.55 -16.71
C SER A 216 -19.33 -8.08 -15.79
N TRP A 217 -19.99 -7.20 -15.03
CA TRP A 217 -21.19 -7.55 -14.30
C TRP A 217 -22.32 -7.99 -15.27
N PRO A 218 -22.98 -9.14 -15.05
CA PRO A 218 -24.12 -9.54 -15.84
C PRO A 218 -25.28 -8.54 -15.73
N LYS A 219 -26.03 -8.38 -16.82
CA LYS A 219 -27.25 -7.57 -16.83
C LYS A 219 -28.44 -8.43 -16.41
N ILE A 220 -28.99 -8.17 -15.23
CA ILE A 220 -30.17 -8.89 -14.73
C ILE A 220 -31.45 -8.17 -15.17
N PRO A 221 -32.44 -8.88 -15.75
CA PRO A 221 -33.72 -8.29 -16.12
C PRO A 221 -34.44 -7.65 -14.93
N ARG A 222 -35.20 -6.58 -15.21
CA ARG A 222 -36.06 -5.95 -14.19
C ARG A 222 -37.11 -6.94 -13.71
N GLY A 223 -37.38 -6.92 -12.40
CA GLY A 223 -38.36 -7.79 -11.73
C GLY A 223 -37.76 -9.07 -11.16
N GLU A 224 -36.49 -9.36 -11.44
CA GLU A 224 -35.73 -10.41 -10.74
C GLU A 224 -34.93 -9.80 -9.58
N ASP A 225 -34.75 -10.57 -8.50
CA ASP A 225 -33.80 -10.20 -7.45
C ASP A 225 -32.38 -10.15 -8.04
N TRP A 226 -31.77 -8.97 -7.98
CA TRP A 226 -30.52 -8.71 -8.68
C TRP A 226 -29.38 -9.60 -8.17
N LYS A 227 -29.23 -9.77 -6.85
CA LYS A 227 -28.18 -10.60 -6.24
C LYS A 227 -28.32 -12.06 -6.62
N THR A 228 -29.53 -12.60 -6.56
CA THR A 228 -29.82 -13.98 -6.97
C THR A 228 -29.55 -14.18 -8.46
N GLY A 229 -29.94 -13.22 -9.31
CA GLY A 229 -29.65 -13.23 -10.74
C GLY A 229 -28.15 -13.26 -11.02
N ILE A 230 -27.36 -12.39 -10.38
CA ILE A 230 -25.91 -12.33 -10.51
C ILE A 230 -25.26 -13.66 -10.12
N CYS A 231 -25.64 -14.21 -8.96
CA CYS A 231 -25.09 -15.48 -8.50
C CYS A 231 -25.43 -16.64 -9.43
N ARG A 232 -26.62 -16.64 -10.04
CA ARG A 232 -27.04 -17.63 -11.03
C ARG A 232 -26.22 -17.53 -12.32
N GLU A 233 -26.10 -16.33 -12.88
CA GLU A 233 -25.37 -16.09 -14.14
C GLU A 233 -23.87 -16.40 -14.02
N LEU A 234 -23.27 -16.12 -12.84
CA LEU A 234 -21.85 -16.33 -12.59
C LEU A 234 -21.53 -17.70 -11.96
N GLY A 235 -22.55 -18.50 -11.62
CA GLY A 235 -22.39 -19.79 -10.96
C GLY A 235 -21.76 -19.69 -9.56
N TRP A 236 -22.08 -18.64 -8.81
CA TRP A 236 -21.50 -18.34 -7.48
C TRP A 236 -22.28 -18.92 -6.30
N GLY A 237 -23.38 -19.64 -6.56
CA GLY A 237 -24.20 -20.24 -5.51
C GLY A 237 -25.21 -19.26 -4.94
N THR A 238 -25.22 -19.10 -3.62
CA THR A 238 -26.16 -18.23 -2.89
C THR A 238 -25.69 -16.77 -2.85
N PRO A 239 -26.60 -15.79 -2.64
CA PRO A 239 -26.21 -14.39 -2.42
C PRO A 239 -25.19 -14.19 -1.29
N GLN A 240 -25.23 -15.02 -0.24
CA GLN A 240 -24.25 -14.97 0.85
C GLN A 240 -22.85 -15.40 0.41
N GLU A 241 -22.75 -16.42 -0.45
CA GLU A 241 -21.49 -16.87 -1.05
C GLU A 241 -20.97 -15.86 -2.07
N GLY A 242 -21.86 -15.32 -2.90
CA GLY A 242 -21.57 -14.22 -3.81
C GLY A 242 -21.00 -13.02 -3.07
N TRP A 243 -21.63 -12.60 -1.96
CA TRP A 243 -21.14 -11.48 -1.16
C TRP A 243 -19.73 -11.73 -0.63
N ARG A 244 -19.47 -12.91 -0.04
CA ARG A 244 -18.14 -13.26 0.45
C ARG A 244 -17.09 -13.17 -0.65
N ARG A 245 -17.42 -13.60 -1.87
CA ARG A 245 -16.54 -13.50 -3.02
C ARG A 245 -16.24 -12.04 -3.38
N VAL A 246 -17.28 -11.20 -3.46
CA VAL A 246 -17.15 -9.76 -3.75
C VAL A 246 -16.32 -9.07 -2.68
N TYR A 247 -16.69 -9.22 -1.42
CA TYR A 247 -16.01 -8.59 -0.28
C TYR A 247 -14.52 -8.97 -0.18
N ASN A 248 -14.19 -10.26 -0.37
CA ASN A 248 -12.81 -10.74 -0.29
C ASN A 248 -11.94 -10.28 -1.47
N SER A 249 -12.53 -9.81 -2.56
CA SER A 249 -11.81 -9.29 -3.73
C SER A 249 -11.33 -7.84 -3.56
N VAL A 250 -11.86 -7.12 -2.57
CA VAL A 250 -11.55 -5.71 -2.35
C VAL A 250 -10.41 -5.59 -1.34
N GLU A 251 -9.31 -4.98 -1.76
CA GLU A 251 -8.16 -4.67 -0.90
C GLU A 251 -8.01 -3.17 -0.69
N SER A 252 -8.37 -2.36 -1.68
CA SER A 252 -8.22 -0.90 -1.64
C SER A 252 -9.25 -0.19 -2.52
N PHE A 253 -9.26 1.15 -2.47
CA PHE A 253 -10.07 1.99 -3.36
C PHE A 253 -9.86 1.68 -4.85
N ARG A 254 -8.71 1.11 -5.24
CA ARG A 254 -8.40 0.76 -6.63
C ARG A 254 -9.29 -0.36 -7.18
N ASP A 255 -9.92 -1.12 -6.29
CA ASP A 255 -10.84 -2.20 -6.63
C ASP A 255 -12.28 -1.72 -6.77
N LEU A 256 -12.53 -0.42 -6.55
CA LEU A 256 -13.84 0.19 -6.64
C LEU A 256 -13.96 1.09 -7.86
N GLU A 257 -15.17 1.24 -8.35
CA GLU A 257 -15.51 2.19 -9.39
C GLU A 257 -15.57 3.62 -8.86
N ALA A 258 -15.19 4.58 -9.73
CA ALA A 258 -15.05 5.99 -9.36
C ALA A 258 -16.31 6.63 -8.74
N PRO A 259 -17.54 6.32 -9.20
CA PRO A 259 -18.75 6.91 -8.61
C PRO A 259 -18.92 6.63 -7.11
N LEU A 260 -18.66 5.40 -6.65
CA LEU A 260 -18.74 5.07 -5.23
C LEU A 260 -17.63 5.78 -4.44
N ILE A 261 -16.40 5.82 -4.99
CA ILE A 261 -15.27 6.49 -4.33
C ILE A 261 -15.60 7.97 -4.10
N GLY A 262 -16.00 8.68 -5.15
CA GLY A 262 -16.31 10.10 -5.06
C GLY A 262 -17.52 10.40 -4.17
N ALA A 263 -18.51 9.50 -4.10
CA ALA A 263 -19.64 9.64 -3.18
C ALA A 263 -19.18 9.56 -1.72
N VAL A 264 -18.41 8.53 -1.36
CA VAL A 264 -17.90 8.35 0.00
C VAL A 264 -16.95 9.47 0.41
N GLU A 265 -16.04 9.90 -0.47
CA GLU A 265 -15.13 11.02 -0.21
C GLU A 265 -15.89 12.32 0.10
N GLN A 266 -16.93 12.65 -0.69
CA GLN A 266 -17.78 13.81 -0.42
C GLN A 266 -18.49 13.72 0.94
N LEU A 267 -18.95 12.53 1.34
CA LEU A 267 -19.56 12.33 2.65
C LEU A 267 -18.55 12.53 3.78
N VAL A 268 -17.34 11.98 3.63
CA VAL A 268 -16.26 12.14 4.62
C VAL A 268 -15.93 13.62 4.79
N ASP A 269 -15.71 14.35 3.70
CA ASP A 269 -15.43 15.78 3.75
C ASP A 269 -16.56 16.56 4.43
N PHE A 270 -17.81 16.23 4.10
CA PHE A 270 -18.98 16.90 4.66
C PHE A 270 -19.13 16.69 6.17
N VAL A 271 -18.92 15.47 6.67
CA VAL A 271 -19.13 15.17 8.11
C VAL A 271 -17.95 15.55 8.99
N THR A 272 -16.78 15.83 8.38
CA THR A 272 -15.54 16.22 9.07
C THR A 272 -15.21 17.71 8.94
N GLU A 273 -15.98 18.47 8.16
CA GLU A 273 -15.78 19.91 7.99
C GLU A 273 -15.79 20.64 9.36
N PRO A 274 -14.77 21.45 9.67
CA PRO A 274 -14.73 22.25 10.89
C PRO A 274 -15.87 23.27 10.93
N ASN A 275 -16.42 23.52 12.13
CA ASN A 275 -17.36 24.61 12.37
C ASN A 275 -16.73 25.99 12.28
#